data_AF-A0A1N7G2T3-F1
#
_entry.id   AF-A0A1N7G2T3-F1
#
_cell.length_a   1.000
_cell.length_b   1.000
_cell.length_c   1.000
_cell.angle_alpha   90.00
_cell.angle_beta   90.00
_cell.angle_gamma   90.00
#
_symmetry.space_group_name_H-M   'P 1'
#
loop_
_entity.id
_entity.type
_entity.pdbx_description
1 polymer ?
#
loop_
_entity_poly.entity_id
_entity_poly.type
_entity_poly.pdbx_seq_one_letter_code
_entity_poly.pdbx_strand_id
1 'polypeptide(L)' 'MKHHEEEEKSLDFVFYLVGLVSGLFIGAIIDKGFTWIAVGGVLGLLTAGFFVTVLVKGRGEKA' A
#
# COMPACT_ATOMS: atom_id res chain seq x y z
N MET A 1 -19.89 -23.68 12.24
CA MET A 1 -19.81 -22.20 12.29
C MET A 1 -18.64 -21.76 13.19
N LYS A 2 -17.40 -22.16 12.87
CA LYS A 2 -16.19 -21.83 13.67
C LYS A 2 -14.95 -21.68 12.78
N HIS A 3 -15.09 -20.92 11.69
CA HIS A 3 -14.00 -20.75 10.71
C HIS A 3 -14.00 -19.33 10.11
N HIS A 4 -14.53 -18.34 10.84
CA HIS A 4 -14.69 -16.97 10.33
C HIS A 4 -14.15 -15.86 11.25
N GLU A 5 -13.74 -16.15 12.49
CA GLU A 5 -13.32 -15.09 13.44
C GLU A 5 -11.81 -14.81 13.45
N GLU A 6 -10.96 -15.69 12.89
CA GLU A 6 -9.50 -15.45 12.87
C GLU A 6 -9.03 -14.59 11.68
N GLU A 7 -9.85 -14.45 10.64
CA GLU A 7 -9.45 -13.77 9.39
C GLU A 7 -9.68 -12.24 9.44
N GLU A 8 -10.74 -11.78 10.13
CA GLU A 8 -11.09 -10.35 10.21
C GLU A 8 -10.00 -9.53 10.93
N LYS A 9 -9.45 -10.05 12.03
CA LYS A 9 -8.42 -9.35 12.82
C LYS A 9 -7.08 -9.23 12.10
N SER A 10 -6.79 -10.12 11.15
CA SER A 10 -5.56 -10.09 10.35
C SER A 10 -5.59 -8.95 9.33
N LEU A 11 -6.75 -8.69 8.73
CA LEU A 11 -6.92 -7.65 7.71
C LEU A 11 -6.92 -6.26 8.32
N ASP A 12 -7.52 -6.06 9.50
CA ASP A 12 -7.52 -4.77 10.21
C ASP A 12 -6.10 -4.24 10.46
N PHE A 13 -5.18 -5.10 10.87
CA PHE A 13 -3.78 -4.75 11.08
C PHE A 13 -3.09 -4.30 9.78
N VAL A 14 -3.40 -4.97 8.66
CA VAL A 14 -2.89 -4.59 7.33
C VAL A 14 -3.43 -3.23 6.92
N PHE A 15 -4.73 -2.96 7.12
CA PHE A 15 -5.32 -1.65 6.84
C PHE A 15 -4.72 -0.54 7.72
N TYR A 16 -4.42 -0.84 8.99
CA TYR A 16 -3.74 0.09 9.89
C TYR A 16 -2.31 0.41 9.44
N LEU A 17 -1.55 -0.61 9.00
CA LEU A 17 -0.21 -0.46 8.43
C LEU A 17 -0.22 0.38 7.15
N VAL A 18 -1.17 0.12 6.25
CA VAL A 18 -1.33 0.91 5.02
C VAL A 18 -1.68 2.35 5.34
N GLY A 19 -2.55 2.60 6.32
CA GLY A 19 -2.89 3.92 6.80
C GLY A 19 -1.68 4.67 7.38
N LEU A 20 -0.88 4.01 8.22
CA LEU A 20 0.34 4.56 8.80
C LEU A 20 1.36 4.94 7.71
N VAL A 21 1.64 4.03 6.77
CA VAL A 21 2.60 4.26 5.68
C VAL A 21 2.13 5.40 4.79
N SER A 22 0.83 5.42 4.44
CA SER A 22 0.25 6.49 3.62
C SER A 22 0.31 7.85 4.34
N GLY A 23 0.01 7.89 5.64
CA GLY A 23 0.08 9.11 6.44
C GLY A 23 1.50 9.67 6.56
N LEU A 24 2.50 8.80 6.81
CA LEU A 24 3.92 9.20 6.82
C LEU A 24 4.38 9.73 5.47
N PHE A 25 3.93 9.10 4.37
CA PHE A 25 4.26 9.53 3.03
C PHE A 25 3.69 10.92 2.71
N ILE A 26 2.43 11.16 3.07
CA ILE A 26 1.78 12.47 2.91
C ILE A 26 2.47 13.53 3.79
N GLY A 27 2.76 13.21 5.05
CA GLY A 27 3.47 14.12 5.96
C GLY A 27 4.85 14.54 5.44
N ALA A 28 5.61 13.60 4.90
CA ALA A 28 6.92 13.87 4.28
C ALA A 28 6.82 14.75 3.03
N ILE A 29 5.73 14.62 2.24
CA ILE A 29 5.48 15.46 1.06
C ILE A 29 5.16 16.90 1.48
N ILE A 30 4.37 17.10 2.54
CA ILE A 30 4.00 18.43 3.04
C ILE A 30 5.25 19.20 3.50
N ASP A 31 6.17 18.54 4.22
CA ASP A 31 7.39 19.15 4.76
C ASP A 31 8.39 19.62 3.67
N LYS A 32 8.43 18.93 2.51
CA LYS A 32 9.37 19.21 1.41
C LYS A 32 8.86 20.20 0.36
N GLY A 33 7.59 20.61 0.44
CA GLY A 33 6.98 21.62 -0.43
C GLY A 33 6.35 21.08 -1.73
N PHE A 34 5.40 21.84 -2.29
CA PHE A 34 4.50 21.46 -3.39
C PHE A 34 5.20 20.91 -4.65
N THR A 35 6.45 21.32 -4.92
CA THR A 35 7.23 20.83 -6.08
C THR A 35 7.47 19.32 -6.03
N TRP A 36 7.56 18.73 -4.83
CA TRP A 36 7.78 17.30 -4.64
C TRP A 36 6.52 16.45 -4.83
N ILE A 37 5.32 17.05 -4.91
CA ILE A 37 4.07 16.32 -5.14
C ILE A 37 4.07 15.64 -6.51
N ALA A 38 4.53 16.33 -7.56
CA ALA A 38 4.57 15.75 -8.90
C ALA A 38 5.55 14.55 -8.97
N VAL A 39 6.73 14.70 -8.37
CA VAL A 39 7.75 13.65 -8.31
C VAL A 39 7.28 12.47 -7.46
N GLY A 40 6.71 12.74 -6.28
CA GLY A 40 6.13 11.74 -5.40
C GLY A 40 4.93 11.01 -6.02
N GLY A 41 4.10 11.72 -6.79
CA GLY A 41 2.98 11.14 -7.53
C GLY A 41 3.44 10.21 -8.65
N VAL A 42 4.42 10.62 -9.47
CA VAL A 42 4.98 9.77 -10.52
C VAL A 42 5.68 8.55 -9.92
N LEU A 43 6.52 8.73 -8.89
CA LEU A 43 7.17 7.62 -8.19
C LEU A 43 6.15 6.69 -7.51
N GLY A 44 5.09 7.24 -6.94
CA GLY A 44 3.98 6.48 -6.35
C GLY A 44 3.25 5.63 -7.39
N LEU A 45 2.94 6.20 -8.56
CA LEU A 45 2.33 5.48 -9.69
C LEU A 45 3.24 4.37 -10.24
N LEU A 46 4.54 4.65 -10.40
CA LEU A 46 5.51 3.65 -10.83
C LEU A 46 5.64 2.52 -9.80
N THR A 47 5.69 2.86 -8.51
CA THR A 47 5.74 1.89 -7.41
C THR A 47 4.46 1.05 -7.36
N ALA A 48 3.30 1.65 -7.58
CA ALA A 48 2.01 0.93 -7.65
C ALA A 48 1.97 -0.04 -8.85
N GLY A 49 2.38 0.40 -10.03
CA GLY A 49 2.47 -0.46 -11.21
C GLY A 49 3.47 -1.62 -11.02
N PHE A 50 4.60 -1.34 -10.40
CA PHE A 50 5.59 -2.36 -10.03
C PHE A 50 5.03 -3.33 -8.98
N PHE A 51 4.35 -2.83 -7.95
CA PHE A 51 3.72 -3.63 -6.91
C PHE A 51 2.66 -4.57 -7.48
N VAL A 52 1.81 -4.12 -8.40
CA VAL A 52 0.86 -4.99 -9.11
C VAL A 52 1.62 -6.05 -9.92
N THR A 53 2.69 -5.66 -10.61
CA THR A 53 3.47 -6.60 -11.44
C THR A 53 4.24 -7.63 -10.64
N VAL A 54 4.74 -7.31 -9.44
CA VAL A 54 5.52 -8.22 -8.61
C VAL A 54 4.63 -9.00 -7.63
N LEU A 55 3.72 -8.30 -6.96
CA LEU A 55 2.96 -8.84 -5.83
C LEU A 55 1.63 -9.48 -6.26
N VAL A 56 0.95 -8.96 -7.29
CA VAL A 56 -0.28 -9.58 -7.81
C VAL A 56 0.03 -10.72 -8.78
N LYS A 57 1.09 -10.58 -9.58
CA LYS A 57 1.45 -11.57 -10.60
C LYS A 57 2.02 -12.87 -10.00
N GLY A 58 2.55 -12.83 -8.79
CA GLY A 58 2.91 -14.04 -8.01
C GLY A 58 1.73 -14.81 -7.41
N ARG A 59 0.51 -14.27 -7.43
CA ARG A 59 -0.70 -14.97 -6.93
C ARG A 59 -1.48 -15.71 -8.03
N GLY A 60 -1.06 -15.61 -9.30
CA GLY A 60 -1.68 -16.31 -10.44
C GLY A 60 -1.09 -17.69 -10.71
N GLU A 61 0.04 -18.06 -10.08
CA GLU A 61 0.70 -19.35 -10.27
C GLU A 61 0.45 -20.29 -9.08
N LYS A 62 -0.84 -20.56 -8.86
CA LYS A 62 -1.31 -21.84 -8.33
C LYS A 62 -2.37 -22.37 -9.30
N ALA A 63 -1.90 -22.97 -10.38
CA ALA A 63 -2.64 -23.92 -11.20
C ALA A 63 -1.71 -25.11 -11.48
#